data_AF-A0A7V8X2B9-F1
#
_entry.id   AF-A0A7V8X2B9-F1
#
_cell.length_a   1.000
_cell.length_b   1.000
_cell.length_c   1.000
_cell.angle_alpha   90.00
_cell.angle_beta   90.00
_cell.angle_gamma   90.00
#
_symmetry.space_group_name_H-M   'P 1'
#
loop_
_entity.id
_entity.type
_entity.pdbx_description
1 polymer ?
#
loop_
_entity_poly.entity_id
_entity_poly.type
_entity_poly.pdbx_seq_one_letter_code
_entity_poly.pdbx_strand_id
1 'polypeptide(L)'
;MADLEFFWDPVCPWAWLTSRWVVNVQAEKPMDVDWRFICLRLVNADKDYATDFPERYERGHTRGLELLRVAAAVREAVGRDAMLPVYSAFGRTIHVEGNPEAFDDPGGVERILEELGHPVELGAAAFTTDYDELLRAEGQEALDRCGGNVGTPVLSFTPPEGPSFFGPVINQAPRGREAVELWDAVLALGSNPHFSELKRSTRGRPQFG
;
A
#
# COMPACT_ATOMS: atom_id res chain seq x y z
N MET A 1 -8.79 -16.93 7.60
CA MET A 1 -8.78 -15.49 7.96
C MET A 1 -7.33 -15.05 7.88
N ALA A 2 -7.05 -13.87 7.34
CA ALA A 2 -5.67 -13.40 7.20
C ALA A 2 -5.08 -13.11 8.59
N ASP A 3 -3.77 -13.33 8.75
CA ASP A 3 -3.03 -12.93 9.96
C ASP A 3 -2.75 -11.42 9.97
N LEU A 4 -2.68 -10.83 8.77
CA LEU A 4 -2.43 -9.40 8.55
C LEU A 4 -3.25 -8.90 7.36
N GLU A 5 -3.88 -7.75 7.51
CA GLU A 5 -4.28 -6.91 6.37
C GLU A 5 -3.28 -5.77 6.20
N PHE A 6 -2.76 -5.61 4.98
CA PHE A 6 -1.86 -4.53 4.62
C PHE A 6 -2.53 -3.62 3.59
N PHE A 7 -2.75 -2.36 3.95
CA PHE A 7 -3.37 -1.39 3.05
C PHE A 7 -2.31 -0.64 2.26
N TRP A 8 -2.39 -0.70 0.93
CA TRP A 8 -1.39 -0.13 0.04
C TRP A 8 -1.97 0.82 -1.01
N ASP A 9 -1.17 1.84 -1.33
CA ASP A 9 -1.26 2.68 -2.51
C ASP A 9 0.09 2.55 -3.24
N PRO A 10 0.13 2.24 -4.55
CA PRO A 10 1.38 2.02 -5.28
C PRO A 10 2.28 3.24 -5.33
N VAL A 11 1.78 4.46 -5.11
CA VAL A 11 2.61 5.68 -5.15
C VAL A 11 3.19 6.07 -3.78
N CYS A 12 2.81 5.38 -2.70
CA CYS A 12 3.32 5.72 -1.37
C CYS A 12 4.68 5.05 -1.08
N PRO A 13 5.78 5.82 -0.95
CA PRO A 13 7.10 5.25 -0.69
C PRO A 13 7.20 4.59 0.69
N TRP A 14 6.42 5.04 1.67
CA TRP A 14 6.42 4.47 3.02
C TRP A 14 5.65 3.16 3.07
N ALA A 15 4.53 3.07 2.35
CA ALA A 15 3.81 1.81 2.18
C ALA A 15 4.67 0.79 1.44
N TRP A 16 5.42 1.22 0.42
CA TRP A 16 6.35 0.34 -0.30
C TRP A 16 7.37 -0.29 0.64
N LEU A 17 8.12 0.52 1.39
CA LEU A 17 9.16 0.02 2.29
C LEU A 17 8.59 -0.88 3.39
N THR A 18 7.45 -0.50 3.95
CA THR A 18 6.79 -1.30 5.01
C THR A 18 6.25 -2.61 4.44
N SER A 19 5.78 -2.64 3.19
CA SER A 19 5.40 -3.89 2.51
C SER A 19 6.58 -4.82 2.31
N ARG A 20 7.76 -4.29 1.95
CA ARG A 20 8.97 -5.10 1.77
C ARG A 20 9.42 -5.69 3.11
N TRP A 21 9.27 -4.94 4.20
CA TRP A 21 9.47 -5.48 5.53
C TRP A 21 8.50 -6.64 5.83
N VAL A 22 7.19 -6.48 5.56
CA VAL A 22 6.21 -7.56 5.73
C VAL A 22 6.59 -8.81 4.92
N VAL A 23 7.01 -8.65 3.66
CA VAL A 23 7.49 -9.76 2.82
C VAL A 23 8.74 -10.41 3.43
N ASN A 24 9.69 -9.64 3.97
CA ASN A 24 10.87 -10.18 4.64
C ASN A 24 10.49 -10.94 5.92
N VAL A 25 9.46 -10.52 6.65
CA VAL A 25 8.95 -11.27 7.81
C VAL A 25 8.27 -12.56 7.36
N GLN A 26 7.43 -12.53 6.32
CA GLN A 26 6.77 -13.73 5.77
C GLN A 26 7.77 -14.82 5.37
N ALA A 27 8.98 -14.44 4.92
CA ALA A 27 10.04 -15.38 4.57
C ALA A 27 10.59 -16.16 5.78
N GLU A 28 10.57 -15.57 6.98
CA GLU A 28 11.06 -16.17 8.22
C GLU A 28 9.93 -16.78 9.07
N LYS A 29 8.73 -16.19 8.99
CA LYS A 29 7.53 -16.54 9.75
C LYS A 29 6.33 -16.56 8.79
N PRO A 30 6.01 -17.73 8.20
CA PRO A 30 4.88 -17.86 7.29
C PRO A 30 3.60 -17.36 7.94
N MET A 31 2.90 -16.47 7.24
CA MET A 31 1.62 -15.89 7.65
C MET A 31 0.81 -15.48 6.42
N ASP A 32 -0.51 -15.49 6.56
CA ASP A 32 -1.44 -15.08 5.51
C ASP A 32 -1.60 -13.56 5.55
N VAL A 33 -1.23 -12.89 4.45
CA VAL A 33 -1.37 -11.43 4.30
C VAL A 33 -2.42 -11.13 3.24
N ASP A 34 -3.47 -10.41 3.62
CA ASP A 34 -4.44 -9.84 2.69
C ASP A 34 -4.01 -8.43 2.29
N TRP A 35 -3.75 -8.24 1.00
CA TRP A 35 -3.25 -6.99 0.44
C TRP A 35 -4.42 -6.13 -0.03
N ARG A 36 -4.80 -5.16 0.79
CA ARG A 36 -6.00 -4.33 0.64
C ARG A 36 -5.68 -2.94 0.11
N PHE A 37 -6.67 -2.26 -0.45
CA PHE A 37 -6.49 -0.98 -1.10
C PHE A 37 -6.69 0.19 -0.13
N ILE A 38 -5.84 1.21 -0.28
CA ILE A 38 -6.11 2.56 0.21
C ILE A 38 -5.66 3.53 -0.88
N CYS A 39 -6.52 4.45 -1.29
CA CYS A 39 -6.21 5.37 -2.38
C CYS A 39 -5.96 6.77 -1.84
N LEU A 40 -4.72 7.26 -1.94
CA LEU A 40 -4.35 8.59 -1.47
C LEU A 40 -5.07 9.71 -2.22
N ARG A 41 -5.45 9.52 -3.49
CA ARG A 41 -6.28 10.51 -4.20
C ARG A 41 -7.68 10.63 -3.61
N LEU A 42 -8.29 9.51 -3.25
CA LEU A 42 -9.64 9.49 -2.69
C LEU A 42 -9.66 9.92 -1.22
N VAL A 43 -8.68 9.48 -0.42
CA VAL A 43 -8.53 9.91 0.98
C VAL A 43 -8.31 11.42 1.10
N ASN A 44 -7.65 12.04 0.12
CA ASN A 44 -7.41 13.48 0.09
C ASN A 44 -8.36 14.24 -0.84
N ALA A 45 -9.53 13.69 -1.18
CA ALA A 45 -10.45 14.31 -2.13
C ALA A 45 -10.98 15.69 -1.69
N ASP A 46 -11.07 15.93 -0.37
CA ASP A 46 -11.53 17.20 0.21
C ASP A 46 -10.41 18.25 0.38
N LYS A 47 -9.18 17.93 -0.04
CA LYS A 47 -8.03 18.84 0.04
C LYS A 47 -7.87 19.66 -1.23
N ASP A 48 -7.38 20.89 -1.09
CA ASP A 48 -6.99 21.69 -2.24
C ASP A 48 -5.56 21.34 -2.63
N TYR A 49 -5.40 20.61 -3.75
CA TYR A 49 -4.08 20.18 -4.22
C TYR A 49 -3.15 21.33 -4.60
N ALA A 50 -3.68 22.50 -4.96
CA ALA A 50 -2.86 23.65 -5.31
C ALA A 50 -2.24 24.32 -4.08
N THR A 51 -2.88 24.21 -2.91
CA THR A 51 -2.44 24.88 -1.67
C THR A 51 -1.90 23.93 -0.61
N ASP A 52 -2.46 22.73 -0.51
CA ASP A 52 -2.18 21.77 0.56
C ASP A 52 -1.04 20.81 0.21
N PHE A 53 -0.68 20.71 -1.07
CA PHE A 53 0.32 19.77 -1.56
C PHE A 53 1.38 20.42 -2.47
N PRO A 54 2.60 19.85 -2.54
CA PRO A 54 3.56 20.24 -3.57
C PRO A 54 3.05 19.91 -4.97
N GLU A 55 3.34 20.75 -5.97
CA GLU A 55 2.81 20.71 -7.35
C GLU A 55 2.73 19.30 -7.98
N ARG A 56 3.76 18.45 -7.80
CA ARG A 56 3.81 17.09 -8.39
C ARG A 56 2.87 16.06 -7.75
N TYR A 57 2.26 16.36 -6.60
CA TYR A 57 1.46 15.39 -5.84
C TYR A 57 0.12 15.11 -6.49
N GLU A 58 -0.47 16.07 -7.21
CA GLU A 58 -1.75 15.84 -7.89
C GLU A 58 -1.63 14.73 -8.94
N ARG A 59 -0.68 14.84 -9.87
CA ARG A 59 -0.44 13.79 -10.86
C ARG A 59 -0.04 12.48 -10.18
N GLY A 60 0.83 12.54 -9.18
CA GLY A 60 1.26 11.37 -8.42
C GLY A 60 0.09 10.60 -7.78
N HIS A 61 -0.77 11.27 -7.03
CA HIS A 61 -1.94 10.62 -6.41
C HIS A 61 -2.96 10.15 -7.47
N THR A 62 -3.15 10.91 -8.55
CA THR A 62 -4.03 10.50 -9.67
C THR A 62 -3.52 9.20 -10.31
N ARG A 63 -2.21 9.06 -10.52
CA ARG A 63 -1.59 7.81 -10.97
C ARG A 63 -1.83 6.67 -9.98
N GLY A 64 -1.77 6.93 -8.68
CA GLY A 64 -2.14 5.95 -7.64
C GLY A 64 -3.56 5.44 -7.81
N LEU A 65 -4.53 6.33 -8.05
CA LEU A 65 -5.92 5.96 -8.34
C LEU A 65 -6.06 5.12 -9.61
N GLU A 66 -5.43 5.55 -10.71
CA GLU A 66 -5.42 4.83 -11.99
C GLU A 66 -4.90 3.40 -11.81
N LEU A 67 -3.75 3.22 -11.14
CA LEU A 67 -3.15 1.91 -10.89
C LEU A 67 -3.97 1.05 -9.92
N LEU A 68 -4.62 1.65 -8.92
CA LEU A 68 -5.49 0.93 -7.99
C LEU A 68 -6.78 0.44 -8.66
N ARG A 69 -7.32 1.17 -9.63
CA ARG A 69 -8.45 0.68 -10.45
C ARG A 69 -8.05 -0.54 -11.27
N VAL A 70 -6.87 -0.52 -11.87
CA VAL A 70 -6.32 -1.69 -12.57
C VAL A 70 -6.11 -2.86 -11.61
N ALA A 71 -5.53 -2.61 -10.43
CA ALA A 71 -5.36 -3.65 -9.42
C ALA A 71 -6.70 -4.24 -8.97
N ALA A 72 -7.74 -3.42 -8.83
CA ALA A 72 -9.09 -3.88 -8.51
C ALA A 72 -9.68 -4.76 -9.63
N ALA A 73 -9.52 -4.38 -10.89
CA ALA A 73 -9.92 -5.18 -12.05
C ALA A 73 -9.18 -6.53 -12.10
N VAL A 74 -7.87 -6.52 -11.84
CA VAL A 74 -7.08 -7.76 -11.72
C VAL A 74 -7.57 -8.61 -10.56
N ARG A 75 -7.89 -8.01 -9.41
CA ARG A 75 -8.41 -8.73 -8.25
C ARG A 75 -9.73 -9.42 -8.54
N GLU A 76 -10.63 -8.78 -9.28
CA GLU A 76 -11.91 -9.35 -9.70
C GLU A 76 -11.71 -10.51 -10.69
N ALA A 77 -10.84 -10.33 -11.69
CA ALA A 77 -10.64 -11.32 -12.75
C ALA A 77 -9.76 -12.52 -12.35
N VAL A 78 -8.72 -12.28 -11.55
CA VAL A 78 -7.64 -13.25 -11.25
C VAL A 78 -7.65 -13.70 -9.79
N GLY A 79 -8.19 -12.88 -8.88
CA GLY A 79 -8.29 -13.17 -7.46
C GLY A 79 -7.28 -12.42 -6.58
N ARG A 80 -7.41 -12.61 -5.26
CA ARG A 80 -6.62 -11.87 -4.24
C ARG A 80 -5.13 -12.20 -4.24
N ASP A 81 -4.76 -13.41 -4.63
CA ASP A 81 -3.35 -13.85 -4.65
C ASP A 81 -2.49 -13.04 -5.65
N ALA A 82 -3.13 -12.39 -6.63
CA ALA A 82 -2.46 -11.51 -7.59
C ALA A 82 -2.03 -10.15 -6.99
N MET A 83 -2.55 -9.75 -5.82
CA MET A 83 -2.36 -8.39 -5.30
C MET A 83 -0.91 -8.09 -4.92
N LEU A 84 -0.20 -9.02 -4.29
CA LEU A 84 1.21 -8.82 -3.98
C LEU A 84 2.09 -8.78 -5.25
N PRO A 85 1.93 -9.69 -6.24
CA PRO A 85 2.62 -9.58 -7.53
C PRO A 85 2.38 -8.24 -8.24
N VAL A 86 1.12 -7.81 -8.37
CA VAL A 86 0.75 -6.54 -9.01
C VAL A 86 1.36 -5.35 -8.27
N TYR A 87 1.18 -5.28 -6.95
CA TYR A 87 1.76 -4.22 -6.14
C TYR A 87 3.30 -4.21 -6.23
N SER A 88 3.92 -5.39 -6.20
CA SER A 88 5.37 -5.52 -6.33
C SER A 88 5.87 -5.01 -7.68
N ALA A 89 5.14 -5.26 -8.77
CA ALA A 89 5.51 -4.79 -10.09
C ALA A 89 5.40 -3.26 -10.20
N PHE A 90 4.26 -2.68 -9.80
CA PHE A 90 4.09 -1.21 -9.80
C PHE A 90 5.11 -0.51 -8.90
N GLY A 91 5.29 -1.01 -7.68
CA GLY A 91 6.20 -0.40 -6.71
C GLY A 91 7.68 -0.50 -7.11
N ARG A 92 8.10 -1.56 -7.83
CA ARG A 92 9.45 -1.62 -8.42
C ARG A 92 9.68 -0.48 -9.41
N THR A 93 8.78 -0.31 -10.39
CA THR A 93 8.89 0.75 -11.39
C THR A 93 8.86 2.14 -10.77
N ILE A 94 7.96 2.39 -9.82
CA ILE A 94 7.82 3.70 -9.17
C ILE A 94 9.00 4.01 -8.23
N HIS A 95 9.36 3.08 -7.35
CA HIS A 95 10.25 3.38 -6.22
C HIS A 95 11.68 2.92 -6.43
N VAL A 96 11.90 1.77 -7.07
CA VAL A 96 13.24 1.21 -7.25
C VAL A 96 13.88 1.78 -8.52
N GLU A 97 13.15 1.75 -9.62
CA GLU A 97 13.60 2.32 -10.90
C GLU A 97 13.48 3.85 -10.92
N GLY A 98 12.62 4.41 -10.07
CA GLY A 98 12.38 5.84 -10.00
C GLY A 98 11.71 6.39 -11.26
N ASN A 99 10.89 5.57 -11.93
CA ASN A 99 10.27 5.84 -13.23
C ASN A 99 8.73 5.79 -13.15
N PRO A 100 8.10 6.61 -12.29
CA PRO A 100 6.64 6.59 -12.17
C PRO A 100 5.92 7.06 -13.44
N GLU A 101 6.55 7.88 -14.28
CA GLU A 101 6.04 8.35 -15.57
C GLU A 101 5.84 7.22 -16.59
N ALA A 102 6.43 6.04 -16.37
CA ALA A 102 6.14 4.86 -17.17
C ALA A 102 4.64 4.54 -17.24
N PHE A 103 3.86 4.93 -16.22
CA PHE A 103 2.42 4.70 -16.14
C PHE A 103 1.58 5.90 -16.62
N ASP A 104 2.19 6.95 -17.17
CA ASP A 104 1.45 8.04 -17.83
C ASP A 104 1.06 7.67 -19.27
N ASP A 105 1.67 6.61 -19.82
CA ASP A 105 1.34 6.01 -21.10
C ASP A 105 0.60 4.66 -20.88
N PRO A 106 -0.49 4.37 -21.62
CA PRO A 106 -1.22 3.10 -21.50
C PRO A 106 -0.32 1.85 -21.60
N GLY A 107 0.71 1.91 -22.45
CA GLY A 107 1.65 0.80 -22.64
C GLY A 107 2.44 0.43 -21.38
N GLY A 108 2.57 1.32 -20.39
CA GLY A 108 3.21 1.01 -19.12
C GLY A 108 2.47 -0.03 -18.30
N VAL A 109 1.15 0.14 -18.19
CA VAL A 109 0.29 -0.80 -17.46
C VAL A 109 0.19 -2.12 -18.21
N GLU A 110 0.01 -2.07 -19.53
CA GLU A 110 -0.07 -3.27 -20.38
C GLU A 110 1.17 -4.16 -20.26
N ARG A 111 2.37 -3.57 -20.26
CA ARG A 111 3.63 -4.33 -20.06
C ARG A 111 3.64 -5.06 -18.72
N ILE A 112 3.25 -4.39 -17.63
CA ILE A 112 3.21 -5.03 -16.30
C ILE A 112 2.17 -6.18 -16.28
N LEU A 113 1.01 -5.98 -16.89
CA LEU A 113 -0.01 -7.03 -16.97
C LEU A 113 0.49 -8.23 -17.78
N GLU A 114 1.13 -7.99 -18.93
CA GLU A 114 1.72 -9.04 -19.77
C GLU A 114 2.83 -9.81 -19.03
N GLU A 115 3.75 -9.10 -18.36
CA GLU A 115 4.81 -9.70 -17.53
C GLU A 115 4.27 -10.61 -16.42
N LEU A 116 3.11 -10.26 -15.85
CA LEU A 116 2.42 -11.04 -14.81
C LEU A 116 1.49 -12.12 -15.39
N GLY A 117 1.36 -12.23 -16.71
CA GLY A 117 0.47 -13.18 -17.38
C GLY A 117 -1.01 -12.86 -17.19
N HIS A 118 -1.36 -11.58 -16.99
CA HIS A 118 -2.73 -11.09 -16.85
C HIS A 118 -3.25 -10.52 -18.18
N PRO A 119 -4.57 -10.52 -18.43
CA PRO A 119 -5.14 -9.92 -19.62
C PRO A 119 -4.83 -8.40 -19.68
N VAL A 120 -4.19 -7.95 -20.76
CA VAL A 120 -3.72 -6.56 -20.92
C VAL A 120 -4.88 -5.57 -20.98
N GLU A 121 -6.05 -6.01 -21.43
CA GLU A 121 -7.28 -5.21 -21.50
C GLU A 121 -7.77 -4.73 -20.13
N LEU A 122 -7.36 -5.37 -19.02
CA LEU A 122 -7.65 -4.91 -17.66
C LEU A 122 -7.02 -3.53 -17.39
N GLY A 123 -5.99 -3.14 -18.14
CA GLY A 123 -5.39 -1.81 -18.08
C GLY A 123 -6.38 -0.68 -18.36
N ALA A 124 -7.44 -0.94 -19.14
CA ALA A 124 -8.48 0.05 -19.43
C ALA A 124 -9.21 0.54 -18.17
N ALA A 125 -9.22 -0.25 -17.09
CA ALA A 125 -9.84 0.12 -15.81
C ALA A 125 -9.27 1.42 -15.23
N ALA A 126 -8.01 1.76 -15.52
CA ALA A 126 -7.36 3.01 -15.11
C ALA A 126 -8.21 4.25 -15.45
N PHE A 127 -8.91 4.21 -16.59
CA PHE A 127 -9.66 5.32 -17.17
C PHE A 127 -11.17 5.27 -16.89
N THR A 128 -11.62 4.33 -16.07
CA THR A 128 -13.03 4.19 -15.66
C THR A 128 -13.20 4.57 -14.19
N THR A 129 -14.44 4.69 -13.71
CA THR A 129 -14.75 4.91 -12.29
C THR A 129 -15.39 3.69 -11.63
N ASP A 130 -15.45 2.56 -12.33
CA ASP A 130 -16.25 1.38 -11.95
C ASP A 130 -15.80 0.80 -10.60
N TYR A 131 -14.53 0.97 -10.24
CA TYR A 131 -13.95 0.48 -8.99
C TYR A 131 -13.83 1.57 -7.90
N ASP A 132 -14.22 2.81 -8.16
CA ASP A 132 -14.01 3.91 -7.20
C ASP A 132 -14.75 3.68 -5.88
N GLU A 133 -15.97 3.13 -5.91
CA GLU A 133 -16.75 2.84 -4.70
C GLU A 133 -16.06 1.78 -3.83
N LEU A 134 -15.53 0.73 -4.46
CA LEU A 134 -14.73 -0.30 -3.78
C LEU A 134 -13.48 0.30 -3.13
N LEU A 135 -12.74 1.15 -3.86
CA LEU A 135 -11.54 1.81 -3.35
C LEU A 135 -11.86 2.77 -2.20
N ARG A 136 -12.98 3.50 -2.26
CA ARG A 136 -13.47 4.33 -1.14
C ARG A 136 -13.82 3.48 0.08
N ALA A 137 -14.52 2.37 -0.11
CA ALA A 137 -14.93 1.51 0.98
C ALA A 137 -13.74 0.90 1.74
N GLU A 138 -12.76 0.32 1.04
CA GLU A 138 -11.56 -0.22 1.70
C GLU A 138 -10.68 0.87 2.31
N GLY A 139 -10.58 2.03 1.66
CA GLY A 139 -9.88 3.18 2.20
C GLY A 139 -10.52 3.70 3.49
N GLN A 140 -11.85 3.77 3.54
CA GLN A 140 -12.58 4.20 4.74
C GLN A 140 -12.38 3.19 5.87
N GLU A 141 -12.44 1.89 5.58
CA GLU A 141 -12.19 0.85 6.58
C GLU A 141 -10.78 0.96 7.18
N ALA A 142 -9.77 1.25 6.37
CA ALA A 142 -8.40 1.49 6.85
C ALA A 142 -8.33 2.70 7.81
N LEU A 143 -9.02 3.79 7.47
CA LEU A 143 -9.06 5.02 8.28
C LEU A 143 -9.80 4.81 9.60
N ASP A 144 -10.96 4.16 9.58
CA ASP A 144 -11.81 3.93 10.75
C ASP A 144 -11.08 3.09 11.80
N ARG A 145 -10.31 2.10 11.35
CA ARG A 145 -9.51 1.22 12.24
C ARG A 145 -8.35 1.93 12.93
N CYS A 146 -7.90 3.07 12.42
CA CYS A 146 -6.75 3.82 12.94
C CYS A 146 -7.12 5.17 13.57
N GLY A 147 -8.41 5.42 13.84
CA GLY A 147 -8.88 6.65 14.47
C GLY A 147 -9.02 7.87 13.55
N GLY A 148 -8.99 7.65 12.23
CA GLY A 148 -9.12 8.70 11.21
C GLY A 148 -7.89 9.60 11.04
N ASN A 149 -7.85 10.37 9.94
CA ASN A 149 -6.76 11.32 9.63
C ASN A 149 -5.34 10.73 9.60
N VAL A 150 -5.21 9.43 9.32
CA VAL A 150 -3.90 8.77 9.17
C VAL A 150 -3.46 8.74 7.71
N GLY A 151 -2.15 8.70 7.50
CA GLY A 151 -1.56 8.42 6.19
C GLY A 151 -1.35 6.93 5.98
N THR A 152 -0.51 6.58 5.01
CA THR A 152 -0.02 5.22 4.79
C THR A 152 1.43 5.07 5.24
N PRO A 153 1.88 3.87 5.68
CA PRO A 153 1.19 2.57 5.68
C PRO A 153 0.13 2.40 6.77
N VAL A 154 -0.86 1.55 6.52
CA VAL A 154 -1.83 1.06 7.51
C VAL A 154 -1.77 -0.47 7.56
N LEU A 155 -1.69 -1.03 8.77
CA LEU A 155 -1.61 -2.46 9.02
C LEU A 155 -2.67 -2.84 10.07
N SER A 156 -3.42 -3.91 9.82
CA SER A 156 -4.34 -4.50 10.79
C SER A 156 -3.91 -5.92 11.10
N PHE A 157 -3.54 -6.17 12.35
CA PHE A 157 -3.02 -7.46 12.82
C PHE A 157 -4.17 -8.30 13.36
N THR A 158 -4.19 -9.60 13.05
CA THR A 158 -5.26 -10.55 13.48
C THR A 158 -6.68 -9.99 13.26
N PRO A 159 -7.02 -9.54 12.04
CA PRO A 159 -8.32 -8.93 11.77
C PRO A 159 -9.49 -9.95 11.89
N PRO A 160 -10.71 -9.48 12.23
CA PRO A 160 -11.06 -8.09 12.53
C PRO A 160 -10.84 -7.66 13.99
N GLU A 161 -10.53 -8.58 14.91
CA GLU A 161 -10.52 -8.29 16.36
C GLU A 161 -9.17 -7.80 16.93
N GLY A 162 -8.11 -7.79 16.12
CA GLY A 162 -6.80 -7.33 16.55
C GLY A 162 -6.49 -5.87 16.26
N PRO A 163 -5.30 -5.40 16.72
CA PRO A 163 -5.00 -3.98 16.70
C PRO A 163 -4.62 -3.49 15.30
N SER A 164 -4.93 -2.24 15.01
CA SER A 164 -4.65 -1.60 13.72
C SER A 164 -3.87 -0.31 13.91
N PHE A 165 -2.83 -0.11 13.09
CA PHE A 165 -1.91 1.02 13.26
C PHE A 165 -1.61 1.73 11.95
N PHE A 166 -1.49 3.05 12.06
CA PHE A 166 -0.65 3.82 11.15
C PHE A 166 0.82 3.51 11.46
N GLY A 167 1.52 2.94 10.49
CA GLY A 167 2.88 2.46 10.69
C GLY A 167 2.98 0.98 11.08
N PRO A 168 4.20 0.48 11.32
CA PRO A 168 5.42 1.27 11.50
C PRO A 168 5.89 1.97 10.23
N VAL A 169 6.31 3.23 10.36
CA VAL A 169 6.90 3.99 9.23
C VAL A 169 8.38 3.64 9.14
N ILE A 170 8.74 2.83 8.15
CA ILE A 170 10.09 2.29 7.96
C ILE A 170 10.77 2.99 6.78
N ASN A 171 12.00 3.45 6.96
CA ASN A 171 12.77 4.11 5.90
C ASN A 171 13.73 3.18 5.14
N GLN A 172 13.95 1.95 5.64
CA GLN A 172 14.69 0.87 4.99
C GLN A 172 14.15 -0.46 5.53
N ALA A 173 13.72 -1.37 4.67
CA ALA A 173 13.12 -2.63 5.09
C ALA A 173 14.16 -3.56 5.74
N PRO A 174 14.07 -3.89 7.04
CA PRO A 174 14.98 -4.86 7.67
C PRO A 174 14.75 -6.26 7.10
N ARG A 175 15.77 -7.11 7.20
CA ARG A 175 15.80 -8.48 6.63
C ARG A 175 16.19 -9.51 7.70
N GLY A 176 15.85 -10.78 7.46
CA GLY A 176 16.20 -11.90 8.34
C GLY A 176 15.73 -11.67 9.77
N ARG A 177 16.59 -12.00 10.74
CA ARG A 177 16.29 -11.88 12.17
C ARG A 177 15.84 -10.48 12.60
N GLU A 178 16.44 -9.41 12.05
CA GLU A 178 16.06 -8.04 12.39
C GLU A 178 14.62 -7.72 11.97
N ALA A 179 14.16 -8.28 10.85
CA ALA A 179 12.77 -8.10 10.39
C ALA A 179 11.78 -8.67 11.40
N VAL A 180 12.06 -9.88 11.90
CA VAL A 180 11.22 -10.58 12.89
C VAL A 180 11.26 -9.89 14.25
N GLU A 181 12.44 -9.44 14.70
CA GLU A 181 12.57 -8.72 15.97
C GLU A 181 11.74 -7.42 15.98
N LEU A 182 11.73 -6.67 14.87
CA LEU A 182 10.88 -5.50 14.74
C LEU A 182 9.39 -5.88 14.73
N TRP A 183 9.03 -6.98 14.06
CA TRP A 183 7.65 -7.46 13.98
C TRP A 183 7.10 -7.83 15.36
N ASP A 184 7.86 -8.61 16.13
CA ASP A 184 7.46 -9.02 17.46
C ASP A 184 7.37 -7.82 18.42
N ALA A 185 8.25 -6.82 18.28
CA ALA A 185 8.17 -5.59 19.07
C ALA A 185 6.91 -4.76 18.75
N VAL A 186 6.55 -4.62 17.48
CA VAL A 186 5.32 -3.93 17.05
C VAL A 186 4.08 -4.64 17.57
N LEU A 187 4.02 -5.97 17.42
CA LEU A 187 2.92 -6.77 17.96
C LEU A 187 2.82 -6.69 19.48
N ALA A 188 3.94 -6.74 20.20
CA ALA A 188 3.96 -6.65 21.66
C ALA A 188 3.42 -5.29 22.16
N LEU A 189 3.84 -4.19 21.53
CA LEU A 189 3.31 -2.87 21.83
C LEU A 189 1.82 -2.78 21.47
N GLY A 190 1.48 -3.23 20.26
CA GLY A 190 0.13 -3.08 19.73
C GLY A 190 -0.93 -3.94 20.41
N SER A 191 -0.53 -5.08 20.98
CA SER A 191 -1.43 -5.96 21.73
C SER A 191 -1.73 -5.44 23.14
N ASN A 192 -1.03 -4.39 23.61
CA ASN A 192 -1.33 -3.75 24.88
C ASN A 192 -2.44 -2.71 24.69
N PRO A 193 -3.65 -2.89 25.25
CA PRO A 193 -4.78 -1.98 25.05
C PRO A 193 -4.58 -0.59 25.69
N HIS A 194 -3.52 -0.41 26.47
CA HIS A 194 -3.16 0.86 27.10
C HIS A 194 -2.07 1.62 26.34
N PHE A 195 -1.57 1.08 25.23
CA PHE A 195 -0.61 1.74 24.35
C PHE A 195 -1.35 2.45 23.19
N SER A 196 -1.01 3.70 22.91
CA SER A 196 -1.69 4.49 21.88
C SER A 196 -0.76 5.05 20.80
N GLU A 197 0.43 5.54 21.16
CA GLU A 197 1.35 6.09 20.16
C GLU A 197 2.82 6.01 20.63
N LEU A 198 3.71 5.70 19.67
CA LEU A 198 5.15 5.92 19.79
C LEU A 198 5.66 6.57 18.50
N LYS A 199 6.31 7.73 18.62
CA LYS A 199 6.78 8.51 17.48
C LYS A 199 8.12 9.16 17.76
N ARG A 200 9.02 9.12 16.76
CA ARG A 200 10.27 9.88 16.74
C ARG A 200 10.22 11.00 15.71
N SER A 201 10.87 12.13 15.99
CA SER A 201 10.91 13.32 15.13
C SER A 201 11.80 13.15 13.90
N THR A 202 12.93 12.48 14.04
CA THR A 202 13.87 12.25 12.94
C THR A 202 13.43 11.06 12.09
N ARG A 203 13.10 11.34 10.82
CA ARG A 203 12.86 10.32 9.80
C ARG A 203 13.99 10.36 8.78
N GLY A 204 14.68 9.23 8.61
CA GLY A 204 15.57 9.05 7.46
C GLY A 204 14.76 9.15 6.16
N ARG A 205 15.37 9.56 5.06
CA ARG A 205 14.73 9.51 3.74
C ARG A 205 14.45 8.04 3.37
N PRO A 206 13.39 7.76 2.57
CA PRO A 206 13.18 6.43 2.01
C PRO A 206 14.44 5.90 1.30
N GLN A 207 14.82 4.67 1.60
CA GLN A 207 15.94 3.95 0.97
C GLN A 207 15.39 2.67 0.35
N PHE A 208 15.28 2.67 -0.99
CA PHE A 208 14.60 1.61 -1.72
C PHE A 208 15.43 0.33 -1.94
N GLY A 209 16.72 0.38 -1.57
CA GLY A 209 17.58 -0.75 -1.21
C GLY A 209 17.41 -2.01 -2.03
#